data_AF-A0A8J7WMQ3-F1
#
_entry.id   AF-A0A8J7WMQ3-F1
#
_cell.length_a   1.000
_cell.length_b   1.000
_cell.length_c   1.000
_cell.angle_alpha   90.00
_cell.angle_beta   90.00
_cell.angle_gamma   90.00
#
_symmetry.space_group_name_H-M   'P 1'
#
loop_
_entity.id
_entity.type
_entity.pdbx_description
1 polymer ?
#
loop_
_entity_poly.entity_id
_entity_poly.type
_entity_poly.pdbx_seq_one_letter_code
_entity_poly.pdbx_strand_id
1 'polypeptide(L)'
;MTGLRTVKHSPATLHDPAPRRESAHSHGHGRPLRATFSHDRVALDEIELYAELIIAAQRSDKPLSSADIDAVLGLRPGEPARSR
;
A
#
# COMPACT_ATOMS: atom_id res chain seq x y z
N MET A 1 39.00 52.32 -10.21
CA MET A 1 38.44 51.01 -9.80
C MET A 1 39.60 50.13 -9.41
N THR A 2 40.04 50.19 -8.15
CA THR A 2 39.69 49.31 -7.01
C THR A 2 40.71 48.19 -6.88
N GLY A 3 41.65 48.39 -5.96
CA GLY A 3 42.61 47.41 -5.50
C GLY A 3 42.07 46.54 -4.35
N LEU A 4 42.69 45.37 -4.24
CA LEU A 4 43.01 44.57 -3.05
C LEU A 4 42.01 44.53 -1.89
N ARG A 5 41.40 43.35 -1.65
CA ARG A 5 40.97 42.93 -0.32
C ARG A 5 41.29 41.46 -0.03
N THR A 6 42.29 41.31 0.84
CA THR A 6 42.57 40.28 1.85
C THR A 6 41.59 39.10 1.98
N VAL A 7 42.14 37.90 1.86
CA VAL A 7 41.62 36.66 2.47
C VAL A 7 41.81 36.75 3.99
N LYS A 8 40.73 36.64 4.76
CA LYS A 8 40.77 36.32 6.19
C LYS A 8 40.28 34.89 6.38
N HIS A 9 41.19 33.97 6.67
CA HIS A 9 40.86 32.72 7.34
C HIS A 9 40.75 32.98 8.85
N SER A 10 39.65 32.57 9.46
CA SER A 10 39.53 32.32 10.90
C SER A 10 38.95 30.92 11.10
N PRO A 11 39.55 30.06 11.95
CA PRO A 11 39.01 28.75 12.28
C PRO A 11 38.13 28.87 13.52
N ALA A 12 36.94 28.24 13.50
CA ALA A 12 36.16 28.05 14.72
C ALA A 12 35.42 26.71 14.65
N THR A 13 36.02 25.76 15.36
CA THR A 13 35.36 24.84 16.29
C THR A 13 34.43 23.78 15.71
N LEU A 14 35.00 22.58 15.61
CA LEU A 14 34.36 21.27 15.46
C LEU A 14 33.18 21.14 16.44
N HIS A 15 31.97 21.02 15.89
CA HIS A 15 30.71 20.79 16.60
C HIS A 15 30.76 19.44 17.33
N ASP A 16 30.56 19.45 18.65
CA ASP A 16 30.31 18.27 19.49
C ASP A 16 28.85 17.81 19.31
N PRO A 17 28.58 16.56 18.87
CA PRO A 17 27.24 16.01 18.93
C PRO A 17 27.13 14.91 19.99
N ALA A 18 26.43 15.19 21.09
CA ALA A 18 25.65 14.14 21.78
C ALA A 18 24.41 13.78 20.91
N PRO A 19 23.81 12.57 20.96
CA PRO A 19 23.84 11.58 22.04
C PRO A 19 24.14 10.13 21.59
N ARG A 20 24.67 9.29 22.50
CA ARG A 20 24.63 7.83 22.30
C ARG A 20 23.18 7.35 22.49
N ARG A 21 22.58 6.88 21.39
CA ARG A 21 21.36 6.07 21.45
C ARG A 21 21.70 4.71 22.04
N GLU A 22 21.21 4.42 23.24
CA GLU A 22 21.10 3.05 23.72
C GLU A 22 20.12 2.32 22.80
N SER A 23 20.65 1.53 21.87
CA SER A 23 19.90 0.51 21.16
C SER A 23 19.55 -0.60 22.15
N ALA A 24 18.46 -0.42 22.89
CA ALA A 24 17.77 -1.52 23.55
C ALA A 24 17.13 -2.38 22.46
N HIS A 25 17.90 -3.36 21.97
CA HIS A 25 17.36 -4.52 21.25
C HIS A 25 16.57 -5.38 22.25
N SER A 26 15.35 -4.93 22.57
CA SER A 26 14.39 -5.78 23.27
C SER A 26 13.81 -6.79 22.28
N HIS A 27 13.98 -8.04 22.67
CA HIS A 27 13.66 -9.24 21.93
C HIS A 27 12.18 -9.31 21.53
N GLY A 28 11.96 -9.64 20.25
CA GLY A 28 11.18 -10.82 19.89
C GLY A 28 9.81 -10.99 20.55
N HIS A 29 8.82 -10.25 20.06
CA HIS A 29 7.46 -10.78 20.00
C HIS A 29 7.03 -10.79 18.54
N GLY A 30 7.49 -11.83 17.83
CA GLY A 30 6.82 -12.31 16.62
C GLY A 30 5.40 -12.66 16.98
N ARG A 31 4.52 -11.68 16.86
CA ARG A 31 3.09 -11.84 17.09
C ARG A 31 2.62 -12.84 16.03
N PRO A 32 1.99 -13.96 16.40
CA PRO A 32 1.63 -14.97 15.42
C PRO A 32 0.65 -14.34 14.45
N LEU A 33 0.97 -14.35 13.16
CA LEU A 33 0.15 -13.87 12.04
C LEU A 33 -1.17 -14.65 11.88
N ARG A 34 -1.61 -15.39 12.91
CA ARG A 34 -2.73 -16.32 12.82
C ARG A 34 -4.12 -15.66 12.85
N ALA A 35 -4.20 -14.35 13.13
CA ALA A 35 -5.47 -13.61 13.12
C ALA A 35 -5.78 -12.90 11.78
N THR A 36 -4.84 -12.86 10.83
CA THR A 36 -5.02 -12.12 9.57
C THR A 36 -5.22 -13.00 8.34
N PHE A 37 -4.83 -14.28 8.36
CA PHE A 37 -4.93 -15.16 7.18
C PHE A 37 -6.37 -15.37 6.67
N SER A 38 -7.38 -15.32 7.54
CA SER A 38 -8.78 -15.41 7.10
C SER A 38 -9.23 -14.14 6.37
N HIS A 39 -8.81 -12.96 6.85
CA HIS A 39 -9.05 -11.69 6.15
C HIS A 39 -8.24 -11.60 4.87
N ASP A 40 -7.05 -12.18 4.84
CA ASP A 40 -6.22 -12.29 3.63
C ASP A 40 -6.94 -13.09 2.55
N ARG A 41 -7.57 -14.22 2.89
CA ARG A 41 -8.36 -14.99 1.91
C ARG A 41 -9.56 -14.22 1.36
N VAL A 42 -10.34 -13.57 2.21
CA VAL A 42 -11.48 -12.75 1.75
C VAL A 42 -10.98 -11.61 0.85
N ALA A 43 -9.89 -10.94 1.23
CA ALA A 43 -9.31 -9.87 0.41
C ALA A 43 -8.76 -10.40 -0.93
N LEU A 44 -8.15 -11.58 -0.95
CA LEU A 44 -7.67 -12.22 -2.17
C LEU A 44 -8.83 -12.65 -3.08
N ASP A 45 -9.91 -13.20 -2.51
CA ASP A 45 -11.13 -13.53 -3.25
C ASP A 45 -11.75 -12.25 -3.85
N GLU A 46 -11.77 -11.14 -3.10
CA GLU A 46 -12.21 -9.83 -3.61
C GLU A 46 -11.29 -9.29 -4.73
N ILE A 47 -9.97 -9.46 -4.61
CA ILE A 47 -9.01 -9.07 -5.67
C ILE A 47 -9.25 -9.88 -6.94
N GLU A 48 -9.44 -11.20 -6.83
CA GLU A 48 -9.76 -12.08 -7.96
C GLU A 48 -11.06 -11.63 -8.63
N LEU A 49 -12.10 -11.35 -7.83
CA LEU A 49 -13.38 -10.83 -8.31
C LEU A 49 -13.23 -9.53 -9.12
N TYR A 50 -12.51 -8.54 -8.57
CA TYR A 50 -12.29 -7.27 -9.28
C TYR A 50 -11.44 -7.45 -10.54
N ALA A 51 -10.45 -8.34 -10.51
CA ALA A 51 -9.63 -8.64 -11.67
C ALA A 51 -10.48 -9.22 -12.82
N GLU A 52 -11.42 -10.13 -12.51
CA GLU A 52 -12.35 -10.68 -13.51
C GLU A 52 -13.24 -9.61 -14.15
N LEU A 53 -13.78 -8.67 -13.35
CA LEU A 53 -14.58 -7.56 -13.87
C LEU A 53 -13.76 -6.62 -14.77
N ILE A 54 -12.51 -6.31 -14.39
CA ILE A 54 -11.61 -5.50 -15.22
C ILE A 54 -11.31 -6.21 -16.54
N ILE A 55 -11.01 -7.52 -16.50
CA ILE A 55 -10.75 -8.32 -17.70
C ILE A 55 -11.99 -8.34 -18.61
N ALA A 56 -13.19 -8.52 -18.05
CA ALA A 56 -14.43 -8.48 -18.81
C ALA A 56 -14.64 -7.10 -19.47
N ALA A 57 -14.38 -6.02 -18.74
CA ALA A 57 -14.47 -4.66 -19.27
C ALA A 57 -13.47 -4.42 -20.41
N GLN A 58 -12.24 -4.93 -20.30
CA GLN A 58 -11.22 -4.83 -21.37
C GLN A 58 -11.57 -5.64 -22.62
N ARG A 59 -12.38 -6.70 -22.49
CA ARG A 59 -12.85 -7.50 -23.63
C ARG A 59 -14.11 -6.93 -24.30
N SER A 60 -14.77 -5.98 -23.65
CA SER A 60 -16.00 -5.37 -24.16
C SER A 60 -15.68 -4.08 -24.91
N ASP A 61 -16.31 -3.90 -26.07
CA ASP A 61 -16.21 -2.64 -26.83
C ASP A 61 -17.02 -1.49 -26.20
N LYS A 62 -17.81 -1.79 -25.16
CA LYS A 62 -18.70 -0.86 -24.46
C LYS A 62 -18.57 -1.03 -22.94
N PRO A 63 -18.93 -0.01 -22.14
CA PRO A 63 -19.02 -0.17 -20.69
C PRO A 63 -19.93 -1.35 -20.33
N LEU A 64 -19.54 -2.12 -19.31
CA LEU A 64 -20.36 -3.24 -18.82
C LEU A 64 -21.67 -2.70 -18.25
N SER A 65 -22.79 -3.28 -18.68
CA SER A 65 -24.08 -3.05 -18.04
C SER A 65 -24.18 -3.85 -16.74
N SER A 66 -25.16 -3.53 -15.90
CA SER A 66 -25.43 -4.31 -14.69
C SER A 66 -25.71 -5.78 -15.00
N ALA A 67 -26.39 -6.07 -16.12
CA ALA A 67 -26.64 -7.45 -16.53
C ALA A 67 -25.36 -8.18 -16.96
N ASP A 68 -24.41 -7.47 -17.59
CA ASP A 68 -23.11 -8.04 -17.94
C ASP A 68 -22.28 -8.33 -16.69
N ILE A 69 -22.31 -7.42 -15.72
CA ILE A 69 -21.67 -7.60 -14.40
C ILE A 69 -22.27 -8.81 -13.69
N ASP A 70 -23.60 -8.90 -13.61
CA ASP A 70 -24.29 -10.04 -13.00
C ASP A 70 -23.91 -11.36 -13.68
N ALA A 71 -23.79 -11.37 -15.01
CA ALA A 71 -23.37 -12.54 -15.76
C ALA A 71 -21.92 -12.95 -15.46
N VAL A 72 -20.98 -12.00 -15.35
CA VAL A 72 -19.58 -12.26 -14.96
C VAL A 72 -19.52 -12.79 -13.53
N LEU A 73 -20.32 -12.24 -12.62
CA LEU A 73 -20.44 -12.68 -11.24
C LEU A 73 -21.22 -14.01 -11.09
N GLY A 74 -21.77 -14.56 -12.18
CA GLY A 74 -22.57 -15.78 -12.18
C GLY A 74 -23.91 -15.65 -11.44
N LEU A 75 -24.39 -14.42 -11.23
CA LEU A 75 -25.64 -14.14 -10.53
C LEU A 75 -26.83 -14.51 -11.43
N ARG A 76 -27.78 -15.26 -10.88
CA ARG A 76 -29.04 -15.57 -11.57
C ARG A 76 -30.06 -14.47 -11.30
N PRO A 77 -30.79 -13.99 -12.33
CA PRO A 77 -31.86 -13.02 -12.13
C PRO A 77 -32.88 -13.57 -11.11
N GLY A 78 -33.01 -12.90 -9.96
CA GLY A 78 -34.03 -13.21 -8.95
C GLY A 78 -33.58 -14.05 -7.75
N GLU A 79 -32.30 -14.40 -7.61
CA GLU A 79 -31.83 -14.92 -6.30
C GLU A 79 -31.56 -13.73 -5.36
N PRO A 80 -32.28 -13.60 -4.22
CA PRO A 80 -31.94 -12.57 -3.25
C PRO A 80 -30.51 -12.79 -2.77
N ALA A 81 -29.74 -11.72 -2.60
CA ALA A 81 -28.42 -11.78 -1.98
C ALA A 81 -28.55 -12.57 -0.68
N ARG A 82 -28.00 -13.80 -0.66
CA ARG A 82 -28.06 -14.64 0.54
C ARG A 82 -27.29 -13.91 1.63
N SER A 83 -28.02 -13.31 2.56
CA SER A 83 -27.46 -12.86 3.83
C SER A 83 -26.85 -14.07 4.51
N ARG A 84 -25.51 -14.10 4.58
CA ARG A 84 -24.75 -15.09 5.33
C ARG A 84 -24.39 -14.52 6.69
#